data_AF-A0A9D4WYN4-F1
#
_entry.id   AF-A0A9D4WYN4-F1
#
_cell.length_a   1.000
_cell.length_b   1.000
_cell.length_c   1.000
_cell.angle_alpha   90.00
_cell.angle_beta   90.00
_cell.angle_gamma   90.00
#
_symmetry.space_group_name_H-M   'P 1'
#
loop_
_entity.id
_entity.type
_entity.pdbx_description
1 polymer ?
#
loop_
_entity_poly.entity_id
_entity_poly.type
_entity_poly.pdbx_seq_one_letter_code
_entity_poly.pdbx_strand_id
1 'polypeptide(L)'
;NFKDKVRVQEELLEAFRYTPDAGVLVLQMLEGFHGLSGDCNDWRLRKMGRICVMLLRILSVAGVNVSFKAREKALKVALDWKVNLMGDYGNILKALGFIYLVYAFGIVSEFSMDELVEISAVAAVNVEFMQLCRDVGLTDRVPEIVQKLVDRGKYVLAVKYVFEFNLADKIPPIPILKACVDASKKLATRLSLEGRPRMEITDREMRVLKTVIEIIENYKLESEYPRASLEQRIEQLKGKGANMKDQSPASILTRHALQRRQRKRRMKKQQQNGIKLPRTSTSVGPEAVLMNVSNNNSTICQYEQPLVKPSDEARRREEHQ
;
A
#
# COMPACT_ATOMS: atom_id res chain seq x y z
N ASN A 1 8.91 35.67 -4.30
CA ASN A 1 10.35 35.47 -4.04
C ASN A 1 10.51 34.28 -3.08
N PHE A 2 10.57 33.03 -3.58
CA PHE A 2 10.33 31.83 -2.74
C PHE A 2 11.48 31.42 -1.80
N LYS A 3 12.58 32.18 -1.75
CA LYS A 3 13.73 31.86 -0.87
C LYS A 3 13.40 31.97 0.62
N ASP A 4 12.36 32.73 0.97
CA ASP A 4 11.87 32.89 2.33
C ASP A 4 10.34 32.71 2.35
N LYS A 5 9.89 31.44 2.36
CA LYS A 5 8.45 31.10 2.30
C LYS A 5 7.70 31.64 3.52
N VAL A 6 8.29 31.56 4.70
CA VAL A 6 7.62 31.91 5.97
C VAL A 6 7.35 33.41 6.01
N ARG A 7 8.39 34.24 5.80
CA ARG A 7 8.23 35.69 5.81
C ARG A 7 7.26 36.19 4.73
N VAL A 8 7.29 35.60 3.53
CA VAL A 8 6.31 35.92 2.47
C VAL A 8 4.89 35.51 2.85
N GLN A 9 4.68 34.45 3.61
CA GLN A 9 3.35 34.08 4.11
C GLN A 9 2.84 35.07 5.17
N GLU A 10 3.72 35.56 6.06
CA GLU A 10 3.39 36.57 7.07
C GLU A 10 3.11 37.94 6.44
N GLU A 11 3.97 38.42 5.53
CA GLU A 11 3.78 39.65 4.76
C GLU A 11 2.44 39.63 3.99
N LEU A 12 2.08 38.51 3.36
CA LEU A 12 0.81 38.35 2.63
C LEU A 12 -0.41 38.23 3.55
N LEU A 13 -0.29 37.55 4.70
CA LEU A 13 -1.37 37.42 5.70
C LEU A 13 -1.79 38.79 6.20
N GLU A 14 -0.79 39.61 6.55
CA GLU A 14 -1.02 40.95 7.07
C GLU A 14 -1.51 41.89 5.96
N ALA A 15 -0.97 41.80 4.73
CA ALA A 15 -1.49 42.54 3.58
C ALA A 15 -2.97 42.22 3.28
N PHE A 16 -3.39 40.95 3.36
CA PHE A 16 -4.79 40.56 3.12
C PHE A 16 -5.76 41.19 4.12
N ARG A 17 -5.36 41.38 5.39
CA ARG A 17 -6.21 42.02 6.42
C ARG A 17 -6.54 43.48 6.12
N TYR A 18 -5.62 44.22 5.49
CA TYR A 18 -5.83 45.62 5.09
C TYR A 18 -6.32 45.80 3.65
N THR A 19 -6.42 44.72 2.86
CA THR A 19 -6.81 44.80 1.44
C THR A 19 -8.34 44.73 1.30
N PRO A 20 -9.01 45.78 0.76
CA PRO A 20 -10.43 45.70 0.43
C PRO A 20 -10.70 44.57 -0.57
N ASP A 21 -11.73 43.77 -0.31
CA ASP A 21 -12.13 42.66 -1.17
C ASP A 21 -10.99 41.67 -1.53
N ALA A 22 -10.10 41.34 -0.58
CA ALA A 22 -9.02 40.36 -0.78
C ALA A 22 -9.50 39.03 -1.40
N GLY A 23 -10.71 38.57 -1.04
CA GLY A 23 -11.34 37.39 -1.65
C GLY A 23 -11.62 37.53 -3.16
N VAL A 24 -11.98 38.73 -3.65
CA VAL A 24 -12.14 38.99 -5.10
C VAL A 24 -10.81 38.90 -5.82
N LEU A 25 -9.74 39.45 -5.25
CA LEU A 25 -8.39 39.37 -5.85
C LEU A 25 -7.90 37.93 -5.94
N VAL A 26 -8.11 37.14 -4.88
CA VAL A 26 -7.77 35.71 -4.89
C VAL A 26 -8.61 34.97 -5.95
N LEU A 27 -9.91 35.25 -6.07
CA LEU A 27 -10.75 34.65 -7.12
C LEU A 27 -10.35 35.07 -8.54
N GLN A 28 -9.99 36.33 -8.78
CA GLN A 28 -9.50 36.79 -10.09
C GLN A 28 -8.22 36.07 -10.50
N MET A 29 -7.31 35.83 -9.54
CA MET A 29 -6.15 34.98 -9.77
C MET A 29 -6.60 33.56 -10.13
N LEU A 30 -7.51 32.95 -9.35
CA LEU A 30 -8.03 31.60 -9.65
C LEU A 30 -8.69 31.50 -11.03
N GLU A 31 -9.54 32.46 -11.42
CA GLU A 31 -10.24 32.52 -12.71
C GLU A 31 -9.27 32.41 -13.89
N GLY A 32 -8.08 33.03 -13.80
CA GLY A 32 -7.01 32.90 -14.79
C GLY A 32 -6.41 31.49 -14.95
N PHE A 33 -6.78 30.54 -14.10
CA PHE A 33 -6.25 29.17 -14.08
C PHE A 33 -7.29 28.08 -14.43
N HIS A 34 -8.59 28.37 -14.39
CA HIS A 34 -9.64 27.42 -14.80
C HIS A 34 -9.58 27.05 -16.30
N GLY A 35 -9.04 27.93 -17.14
CA GLY A 35 -8.88 27.67 -18.58
C GLY A 35 -7.81 26.63 -18.94
N LEU A 36 -7.08 26.08 -17.96
CA LEU A 36 -5.93 25.21 -18.19
C LEU A 36 -6.26 23.75 -17.88
N SER A 37 -7.21 23.19 -18.64
CA SER A 37 -7.40 21.76 -18.86
C SER A 37 -6.25 21.11 -19.65
N GLY A 38 -5.02 21.62 -19.47
CA GLY A 38 -3.80 21.12 -20.07
C GLY A 38 -3.20 19.96 -19.28
N ASP A 39 -2.37 19.16 -19.95
CA ASP A 39 -1.75 17.95 -19.37
C ASP A 39 -1.12 18.21 -17.99
N CYS A 40 -1.44 17.34 -17.03
CA CYS A 40 -0.99 17.35 -15.63
C CYS A 40 0.54 17.34 -15.49
N ASN A 41 1.26 17.03 -16.57
CA ASN A 41 2.71 17.12 -16.64
C ASN A 41 3.28 18.54 -16.67
N ASP A 42 2.52 19.59 -17.00
CA ASP A 42 3.09 20.94 -16.99
C ASP A 42 3.48 21.38 -15.57
N TRP A 43 4.79 21.60 -15.39
CA TRP A 43 5.38 22.09 -14.15
C TRP A 43 4.89 23.49 -13.78
N ARG A 44 4.48 24.31 -14.77
CA ARG A 44 3.90 25.64 -14.56
C ARG A 44 2.54 25.54 -13.91
N LEU A 45 1.66 24.65 -14.38
CA LEU A 45 0.36 24.37 -13.77
C LEU A 45 0.53 23.87 -12.33
N ARG A 46 1.46 22.92 -12.10
CA ARG A 46 1.76 22.41 -10.75
C ARG A 46 2.35 23.48 -9.82
N LYS A 47 3.18 24.39 -10.33
CA LYS A 47 3.69 25.56 -9.59
C LYS A 47 2.57 26.56 -9.29
N MET A 48 1.66 26.79 -10.24
CA MET A 48 0.54 27.72 -10.08
C MET A 48 -0.48 27.19 -9.07
N GLY A 49 -0.87 25.92 -9.15
CA GLY A 49 -1.75 25.31 -8.15
C GLY A 49 -1.21 25.40 -6.72
N ARG A 50 0.13 25.33 -6.53
CA ARG A 50 0.76 25.57 -5.22
C ARG A 50 0.65 27.03 -4.78
N ILE A 51 0.71 28.00 -5.69
CA ILE A 51 0.47 29.42 -5.41
C ILE A 51 -1.00 29.61 -5.01
N CYS A 52 -1.94 29.06 -5.76
CA CYS A 52 -3.38 29.12 -5.47
C CYS A 52 -3.71 28.58 -4.09
N VAL A 53 -3.24 27.37 -3.78
CA VAL A 53 -3.40 26.72 -2.47
C VAL A 53 -2.78 27.56 -1.35
N MET A 54 -1.63 28.20 -1.59
CA MET A 54 -1.00 29.10 -0.62
C MET A 54 -1.82 30.37 -0.39
N LEU A 55 -2.32 31.02 -1.44
CA LEU A 55 -3.15 32.23 -1.32
C LEU A 55 -4.48 31.92 -0.63
N LEU A 56 -5.15 30.83 -1.00
CA LEU A 56 -6.37 30.35 -0.34
C LEU A 56 -6.13 29.99 1.13
N ARG A 57 -5.00 29.35 1.47
CA ARG A 57 -4.57 29.10 2.85
C ARG A 57 -4.45 30.40 3.63
N ILE A 58 -3.68 31.36 3.12
CA ILE A 58 -3.47 32.64 3.78
C ILE A 58 -4.80 33.38 3.97
N LEU A 59 -5.67 33.38 2.95
CA LEU A 59 -7.01 33.97 3.04
C LEU A 59 -7.88 33.30 4.12
N SER A 60 -7.86 31.97 4.22
CA SER A 60 -8.60 31.24 5.27
C SER A 60 -8.13 31.57 6.69
N VAL A 61 -6.82 31.77 6.87
CA VAL A 61 -6.20 32.13 8.16
C VAL A 61 -6.37 33.62 8.48
N ALA A 62 -6.48 34.47 7.45
CA ALA A 62 -6.67 35.91 7.61
C ALA A 62 -8.01 36.28 8.25
N GLY A 63 -9.03 35.43 8.08
CA GLY A 63 -10.38 35.64 8.63
C GLY A 63 -11.09 36.86 8.05
N VAL A 64 -10.74 37.27 6.83
CA VAL A 64 -11.30 38.49 6.21
C VAL A 64 -12.76 38.31 5.83
N ASN A 65 -13.56 39.36 6.03
CA ASN A 65 -14.95 39.37 5.58
C ASN A 65 -15.02 39.37 4.05
N VAL A 66 -15.54 38.28 3.50
CA VAL A 66 -15.72 38.07 2.05
C VAL A 66 -17.07 38.67 1.62
N SER A 67 -17.06 39.54 0.61
CA SER A 67 -18.28 40.14 0.08
C SER A 67 -19.19 39.11 -0.60
N PHE A 68 -20.51 39.34 -0.59
CA PHE A 68 -21.51 38.41 -1.14
C PHE A 68 -21.20 37.99 -2.59
N LYS A 69 -20.81 38.95 -3.44
CA LYS A 69 -20.39 38.71 -4.83
C LYS A 69 -19.17 37.80 -4.95
N ALA A 70 -18.23 37.89 -4.01
CA ALA A 70 -17.08 36.99 -3.93
C ALA A 70 -17.52 35.60 -3.45
N ARG A 71 -18.41 35.50 -2.46
CA ARG A 71 -18.98 34.23 -1.98
C ARG A 71 -19.70 33.46 -3.12
N GLU A 72 -20.54 34.13 -3.91
CA GLU A 72 -21.20 33.53 -5.07
C GLU A 72 -20.24 33.05 -6.17
N LYS A 73 -19.19 33.84 -6.46
CA LYS A 73 -18.14 33.45 -7.41
C LYS A 73 -17.36 32.23 -6.90
N ALA A 74 -16.97 32.23 -5.64
CA ALA A 74 -16.27 31.12 -5.00
C ALA A 74 -17.11 29.83 -5.00
N LEU A 75 -18.43 29.93 -4.79
CA LEU A 75 -19.33 28.78 -4.88
C LEU A 75 -19.33 28.18 -6.29
N LYS A 76 -19.42 29.01 -7.34
CA LYS A 76 -19.34 28.53 -8.74
C LYS A 76 -18.01 27.83 -9.04
N VAL A 77 -16.90 28.42 -8.58
CA VAL A 77 -15.55 27.85 -8.68
C VAL A 77 -15.43 26.52 -7.91
N ALA A 78 -16.01 26.43 -6.71
CA ALA A 78 -16.00 25.22 -5.89
C ALA A 78 -16.82 24.08 -6.52
N LEU A 79 -17.99 24.39 -7.08
CA LEU A 79 -18.83 23.40 -7.77
C LEU A 79 -18.14 22.84 -9.02
N ASP A 80 -17.46 23.68 -9.81
CA ASP A 80 -16.63 23.24 -10.94
C ASP A 80 -15.46 22.34 -10.48
N TRP A 81 -14.72 22.76 -9.44
CA TRP A 81 -13.65 21.94 -8.87
C TRP A 81 -14.15 20.62 -8.29
N LYS A 82 -15.35 20.58 -7.69
CA LYS A 82 -15.98 19.36 -7.16
C LYS A 82 -16.21 18.32 -8.26
N VAL A 83 -16.78 18.71 -9.40
CA VAL A 83 -16.96 17.80 -10.56
C VAL A 83 -15.61 17.25 -11.04
N ASN A 84 -14.61 18.14 -11.17
CA ASN A 84 -13.24 17.78 -11.57
C ASN A 84 -12.43 16.98 -10.53
N LEU A 85 -12.92 16.90 -9.28
CA LEU A 85 -12.37 16.06 -8.22
C LEU A 85 -12.97 14.66 -8.20
N MET A 86 -14.25 14.49 -8.59
CA MET A 86 -14.92 13.18 -8.55
C MET A 86 -14.25 12.14 -9.46
N GLY A 87 -13.60 12.56 -10.55
CA GLY A 87 -12.82 11.68 -11.43
C GLY A 87 -11.34 11.49 -11.04
N ASP A 88 -10.81 12.29 -10.12
CA ASP A 88 -9.36 12.36 -9.79
C ASP A 88 -9.13 12.64 -8.29
N TYR A 89 -9.71 11.81 -7.43
CA TYR A 89 -9.47 11.83 -5.97
C TYR A 89 -8.02 11.50 -5.57
N GLY A 90 -7.11 11.24 -6.53
CA GLY A 90 -5.67 11.10 -6.28
C GLY A 90 -4.96 12.45 -6.09
N ASN A 91 -5.57 13.55 -6.51
CA ASN A 91 -4.89 14.85 -6.56
C ASN A 91 -4.99 15.64 -5.26
N ILE A 92 -4.05 15.36 -4.34
CA ILE A 92 -3.91 16.03 -3.04
C ILE A 92 -3.92 17.56 -3.16
N LEU A 93 -3.34 18.13 -4.24
CA LEU A 93 -3.28 19.58 -4.43
C LEU A 93 -4.66 20.19 -4.75
N LYS A 94 -5.45 19.54 -5.62
CA LYS A 94 -6.85 19.93 -5.87
C LYS A 94 -7.69 19.80 -4.60
N ALA A 95 -7.56 18.69 -3.87
CA ALA A 95 -8.31 18.46 -2.63
C ALA A 95 -8.01 19.52 -1.56
N LEU A 96 -6.72 19.87 -1.36
CA LEU A 96 -6.33 20.98 -0.50
C LEU A 96 -6.93 22.30 -0.96
N GLY A 97 -6.79 22.63 -2.25
CA GLY A 97 -7.33 23.87 -2.83
C GLY A 97 -8.84 23.99 -2.59
N PHE A 98 -9.58 22.92 -2.81
CA PHE A 98 -11.02 22.87 -2.57
C PHE A 98 -11.37 23.12 -1.09
N ILE A 99 -10.70 22.46 -0.13
CA ILE A 99 -10.95 22.72 1.29
C ILE A 99 -10.60 24.17 1.64
N TYR A 100 -9.42 24.68 1.28
CA TYR A 100 -9.08 26.08 1.58
C TYR A 100 -10.06 27.07 0.94
N LEU A 101 -10.56 26.82 -0.28
CA LEU A 101 -11.59 27.63 -0.93
C LEU A 101 -12.92 27.62 -0.15
N VAL A 102 -13.39 26.44 0.25
CA VAL A 102 -14.68 26.30 0.95
C VAL A 102 -14.67 27.02 2.29
N TYR A 103 -13.58 26.92 3.04
CA TYR A 103 -13.44 27.56 4.35
C TYR A 103 -13.10 29.07 4.24
N ALA A 104 -12.19 29.48 3.33
CA ALA A 104 -11.84 30.90 3.16
C ALA A 104 -13.00 31.79 2.72
N PHE A 105 -13.98 31.24 2.00
CA PHE A 105 -15.14 31.99 1.48
C PHE A 105 -16.43 31.75 2.28
N GLY A 106 -16.37 30.98 3.38
CA GLY A 106 -17.56 30.73 4.22
C GLY A 106 -18.70 30.04 3.48
N ILE A 107 -18.38 29.11 2.57
CA ILE A 107 -19.35 28.34 1.76
C ILE A 107 -19.48 26.89 2.22
N VAL A 108 -19.05 26.58 3.45
CA VAL A 108 -19.16 25.24 4.07
C VAL A 108 -20.60 24.72 4.05
N SER A 109 -21.59 25.61 4.26
CA SER A 109 -23.03 25.30 4.24
C SER A 109 -23.57 24.77 2.91
N GLU A 110 -22.85 24.98 1.80
CA GLU A 110 -23.30 24.61 0.46
C GLU A 110 -22.89 23.17 0.07
N PHE A 111 -22.23 22.44 0.98
CA PHE A 111 -21.72 21.08 0.77
C PHE A 111 -22.17 20.15 1.89
N SER A 112 -22.35 18.86 1.59
CA SER A 112 -22.67 17.90 2.64
C SER A 112 -21.44 17.57 3.47
N MET A 113 -21.64 17.24 4.76
CA MET A 113 -20.53 16.92 5.66
C MET A 113 -19.72 15.70 5.16
N ASP A 114 -20.40 14.66 4.66
CA ASP A 114 -19.76 13.46 4.12
C ASP A 114 -18.81 13.78 2.94
N GLU A 115 -19.22 14.68 2.04
CA GLU A 115 -18.39 15.11 0.91
C GLU A 115 -17.15 15.88 1.38
N LEU A 116 -17.32 16.80 2.34
CA LEU A 116 -16.22 17.55 2.92
C LEU A 116 -15.23 16.64 3.65
N VAL A 117 -15.71 15.64 4.37
CA VAL A 117 -14.89 14.63 5.06
C VAL A 117 -14.15 13.73 4.05
N GLU A 118 -14.81 13.30 2.96
CA GLU A 118 -14.18 12.46 1.92
C GLU A 118 -13.04 13.20 1.19
N ILE A 119 -13.24 14.48 0.86
CA ILE A 119 -12.20 15.33 0.23
C ILE A 119 -11.10 15.67 1.26
N SER A 120 -11.47 15.92 2.52
CA SER A 120 -10.51 16.12 3.62
C SER A 120 -9.61 14.91 3.82
N ALA A 121 -10.13 13.67 3.68
CA ALA A 121 -9.33 12.45 3.77
C ALA A 121 -8.31 12.28 2.62
N VAL A 122 -8.54 12.92 1.46
CA VAL A 122 -7.51 13.06 0.40
C VAL A 122 -6.45 14.09 0.82
N ALA A 123 -6.89 15.27 1.25
CA ALA A 123 -6.03 16.39 1.62
C ALA A 123 -5.15 16.10 2.85
N ALA A 124 -5.66 15.29 3.79
CA ALA A 124 -5.03 14.93 5.06
C ALA A 124 -3.66 14.23 4.94
N VAL A 125 -3.32 13.71 3.77
CA VAL A 125 -1.98 13.17 3.45
C VAL A 125 -0.90 14.26 3.43
N ASN A 126 -1.28 15.53 3.25
CA ASN A 126 -0.37 16.66 3.39
C ASN A 126 -0.13 17.02 4.86
N VAL A 127 1.14 17.18 5.24
CA VAL A 127 1.55 17.53 6.61
C VAL A 127 1.02 18.88 7.10
N GLU A 128 0.75 19.84 6.21
CA GLU A 128 0.15 21.13 6.57
C GLU A 128 -1.36 21.03 6.88
N PHE A 129 -2.04 19.93 6.53
CA PHE A 129 -3.50 19.81 6.70
C PHE A 129 -3.93 19.73 8.17
N MET A 130 -3.11 19.14 9.05
CA MET A 130 -3.36 19.13 10.49
C MET A 130 -3.41 20.55 11.07
N GLN A 131 -2.55 21.44 10.56
CA GLN A 131 -2.55 22.83 10.99
C GLN A 131 -3.78 23.57 10.44
N LEU A 132 -4.12 23.36 9.16
CA LEU A 132 -5.39 23.86 8.60
C LEU A 132 -6.59 23.49 9.46
N CYS A 133 -6.71 22.22 9.90
CA CYS A 133 -7.86 21.82 10.72
C CYS A 133 -7.98 22.62 12.03
N ARG A 134 -6.87 23.09 12.59
CA ARG A 134 -6.87 23.99 13.75
C ARG A 134 -7.20 25.43 13.33
N ASP A 135 -6.58 25.91 12.26
CA ASP A 135 -6.73 27.28 11.76
C ASP A 135 -8.17 27.63 11.33
N VAL A 136 -8.92 26.69 10.74
CA VAL A 136 -10.30 26.91 10.23
C VAL A 136 -11.40 26.21 11.02
N GLY A 137 -11.10 25.69 12.22
CA GLY A 137 -12.10 25.07 13.10
C GLY A 137 -12.66 23.72 12.62
N LEU A 138 -11.87 22.94 11.86
CA LEU A 138 -12.25 21.60 11.41
C LEU A 138 -11.93 20.49 12.46
N THR A 139 -11.40 20.87 13.63
CA THR A 139 -11.02 19.95 14.73
C THR A 139 -12.08 18.91 15.06
N ASP A 140 -13.34 19.32 15.09
CA ASP A 140 -14.45 18.47 15.53
C ASP A 140 -14.79 17.36 14.52
N ARG A 141 -14.35 17.51 13.27
CA ARG A 141 -14.51 16.51 12.19
C ARG A 141 -13.29 15.62 11.99
N VAL A 142 -12.19 15.87 12.71
CA VAL A 142 -11.00 15.01 12.64
C VAL A 142 -11.31 13.55 12.98
N PRO A 143 -12.20 13.19 13.94
CA PRO A 143 -12.63 11.80 14.13
C PRO A 143 -13.18 11.12 12.86
N GLU A 144 -14.00 11.84 12.09
CA GLU A 144 -14.60 11.33 10.85
C GLU A 144 -13.53 11.18 9.75
N ILE A 145 -12.60 12.14 9.66
CA ILE A 145 -11.44 12.09 8.75
C ILE A 145 -10.51 10.93 9.11
N VAL A 146 -10.26 10.67 10.40
CA VAL A 146 -9.47 9.54 10.90
C VAL A 146 -10.09 8.20 10.47
N GLN A 147 -11.41 8.06 10.56
CA GLN A 147 -12.09 6.85 10.09
C GLN A 147 -11.89 6.65 8.59
N LYS A 148 -12.11 7.68 7.75
CA LYS A 148 -11.86 7.61 6.31
C LYS A 148 -10.40 7.26 5.98
N LEU A 149 -9.44 7.77 6.76
CA LEU A 149 -8.03 7.40 6.62
C LEU A 149 -7.79 5.91 6.91
N VAL A 150 -8.45 5.34 7.92
CA VAL A 150 -8.39 3.90 8.20
C VAL A 150 -8.99 3.09 7.05
N ASP A 151 -10.18 3.47 6.57
CA ASP A 151 -10.88 2.81 5.45
C ASP A 151 -10.02 2.81 4.17
N ARG A 152 -9.33 3.93 3.91
CA ARG A 152 -8.37 4.11 2.80
C ARG A 152 -6.99 3.45 3.04
N GLY A 153 -6.84 2.68 4.12
CA GLY A 153 -5.61 1.95 4.47
C GLY A 153 -4.43 2.83 4.90
N LYS A 154 -4.67 4.07 5.30
CA LYS A 154 -3.67 5.06 5.74
C LYS A 154 -3.43 5.01 7.26
N TYR A 155 -3.39 3.81 7.84
CA TYR A 155 -3.33 3.55 9.28
C TYR A 155 -2.29 4.38 10.05
N VAL A 156 -1.04 4.46 9.56
CA VAL A 156 0.04 5.24 10.18
C VAL A 156 -0.31 6.71 10.31
N LEU A 157 -0.92 7.28 9.25
CA LEU A 157 -1.37 8.66 9.24
C LEU A 157 -2.57 8.86 10.17
N ALA A 158 -3.53 7.93 10.15
CA ALA A 158 -4.68 7.95 11.07
C ALA A 158 -4.23 7.97 12.54
N VAL A 159 -3.28 7.12 12.94
CA VAL A 159 -2.70 7.13 14.30
C VAL A 159 -2.00 8.46 14.59
N LYS A 160 -1.29 9.05 13.62
CA LYS A 160 -0.71 10.39 13.80
C LYS A 160 -1.80 11.46 14.07
N TYR A 161 -2.91 11.45 13.33
CA TYR A 161 -4.05 12.35 13.63
C TYR A 161 -4.66 12.09 15.01
N VAL A 162 -4.75 10.82 15.45
CA VAL A 162 -5.25 10.48 16.79
C VAL A 162 -4.42 11.17 17.88
N PHE A 163 -3.09 11.19 17.77
CA PHE A 163 -2.24 11.87 18.74
C PHE A 163 -2.20 13.39 18.58
N GLU A 164 -2.07 13.91 17.36
CA GLU A 164 -1.98 15.35 17.06
C GLU A 164 -3.24 16.15 17.45
N PHE A 165 -4.37 15.47 17.67
CA PHE A 165 -5.65 16.05 18.10
C PHE A 165 -6.15 15.50 19.45
N ASN A 166 -5.30 14.79 20.21
CA ASN A 166 -5.64 14.22 21.52
C ASN A 166 -6.93 13.37 21.51
N LEU A 167 -7.09 12.52 20.49
CA LEU A 167 -8.27 11.67 20.30
C LEU A 167 -8.09 10.24 20.84
N ALA A 168 -6.97 9.91 21.48
CA ALA A 168 -6.64 8.54 21.90
C ALA A 168 -7.71 7.88 22.78
N ASP A 169 -8.38 8.65 23.66
CA ASP A 169 -9.46 8.17 24.52
C ASP A 169 -10.73 7.78 23.73
N LYS A 170 -10.99 8.47 22.62
CA LYS A 170 -12.17 8.28 21.76
C LYS A 170 -11.91 7.28 20.63
N ILE A 171 -10.68 7.26 20.12
CA ILE A 171 -10.20 6.44 19.02
C ILE A 171 -8.89 5.78 19.47
N PRO A 172 -8.96 4.60 20.11
CA PRO A 172 -7.76 3.92 20.60
C PRO A 172 -6.79 3.60 19.45
N PRO A 173 -5.49 3.95 19.57
CA PRO A 173 -4.51 3.76 18.50
C PRO A 173 -4.16 2.28 18.27
N ILE A 174 -4.23 1.44 19.31
CA ILE A 174 -3.81 0.03 19.26
C ILE A 174 -4.63 -0.82 18.26
N PRO A 175 -5.99 -0.75 18.23
CA PRO A 175 -6.78 -1.36 17.15
C PRO A 175 -6.35 -0.96 15.74
N ILE A 176 -6.03 0.32 15.50
CA ILE A 176 -5.61 0.83 14.19
C ILE A 176 -4.24 0.24 13.80
N LEU A 177 -3.30 0.14 14.75
CA LEU A 177 -1.99 -0.48 14.51
C LEU A 177 -2.09 -1.99 14.26
N LYS A 178 -2.96 -2.70 14.99
CA LYS A 178 -3.23 -4.14 14.74
C LYS A 178 -3.85 -4.34 13.35
N ALA A 179 -4.84 -3.52 12.97
CA ALA A 179 -5.43 -3.53 11.63
C ALA A 179 -4.40 -3.24 10.52
N CYS A 180 -3.44 -2.33 10.75
CA CYS A 180 -2.33 -2.05 9.83
C CYS A 180 -1.47 -3.29 9.56
N VAL A 181 -1.05 -3.97 10.64
CA VAL A 181 -0.24 -5.19 10.58
C VAL A 181 -0.99 -6.31 9.88
N ASP A 182 -2.28 -6.50 10.17
CA ASP A 182 -3.09 -7.55 9.55
C ASP A 182 -3.45 -7.26 8.09
N ALA A 183 -3.67 -5.99 7.72
CA ALA A 183 -3.79 -5.59 6.32
C ALA A 183 -2.49 -5.88 5.53
N SER A 184 -1.32 -5.64 6.14
CA SER A 184 -0.03 -5.98 5.55
C SER A 184 0.14 -7.50 5.35
N LYS A 185 -0.25 -8.33 6.34
CA LYS A 185 -0.24 -9.80 6.21
C LYS A 185 -1.16 -10.28 5.08
N LYS A 186 -2.41 -9.79 5.04
CA LYS A 186 -3.40 -10.12 3.99
C LYS A 186 -2.87 -9.77 2.59
N LEU A 187 -2.27 -8.59 2.45
CA LEU A 187 -1.66 -8.14 1.21
C LEU A 187 -0.44 -9.02 0.82
N ALA A 188 0.39 -9.41 1.78
CA ALA A 188 1.52 -10.29 1.53
C ALA A 188 1.09 -11.67 1.01
N THR A 189 0.03 -12.26 1.61
CA THR A 189 -0.58 -13.50 1.11
C THR A 189 -1.10 -13.33 -0.32
N ARG A 190 -1.82 -12.24 -0.61
CA ARG A 190 -2.37 -11.99 -1.96
C ARG A 190 -1.27 -11.84 -3.02
N LEU A 191 -0.26 -11.02 -2.76
CA LEU A 191 0.88 -10.84 -3.66
C LEU A 191 1.63 -12.16 -3.90
N SER A 192 1.69 -13.05 -2.90
CA SER A 192 2.31 -14.37 -3.04
C SER A 192 1.51 -15.33 -3.94
N LEU A 193 0.18 -15.19 -3.99
CA LEU A 193 -0.70 -15.93 -4.91
C LEU A 193 -0.63 -15.35 -6.33
N GLU A 194 -0.47 -14.02 -6.45
CA GLU A 194 -0.18 -13.30 -7.70
C GLU A 194 1.24 -13.60 -8.27
N GLY A 195 2.02 -14.49 -7.65
CA GLY A 195 3.35 -14.88 -8.11
C GLY A 195 4.44 -13.81 -7.96
N ARG A 196 4.21 -12.77 -7.15
CA ARG A 196 5.16 -11.65 -6.98
C ARG A 196 6.46 -12.10 -6.29
N PRO A 197 7.60 -11.43 -6.56
CA PRO A 197 8.88 -11.79 -5.97
C PRO A 197 8.81 -11.79 -4.44
N ARG A 198 9.09 -12.94 -3.83
CA ARG A 198 9.02 -13.14 -2.37
C ARG A 198 9.77 -12.07 -1.56
N MET A 199 10.91 -11.62 -2.07
CA MET A 199 11.72 -10.55 -1.47
C MET A 199 10.96 -9.22 -1.41
N GLU A 200 10.29 -8.82 -2.50
CA GLU A 200 9.47 -7.60 -2.55
C GLU A 200 8.35 -7.64 -1.49
N ILE A 201 7.72 -8.82 -1.35
CA ILE A 201 6.66 -9.09 -0.38
C ILE A 201 7.18 -9.00 1.06
N THR A 202 8.27 -9.71 1.38
CA THR A 202 8.84 -9.72 2.74
C THR A 202 9.37 -8.35 3.13
N ASP A 203 10.03 -7.63 2.22
CA ASP A 203 10.55 -6.30 2.49
C ASP A 203 9.43 -5.29 2.74
N ARG A 204 8.30 -5.43 2.02
CA ARG A 204 7.10 -4.61 2.25
C ARG A 204 6.47 -4.88 3.61
N GLU A 205 6.30 -6.15 3.99
CA GLU A 205 5.77 -6.51 5.31
C GLU A 205 6.72 -6.04 6.43
N MET A 206 8.03 -6.22 6.27
CA MET A 206 9.05 -5.75 7.21
C MET A 206 9.07 -4.21 7.36
N ARG A 207 8.83 -3.45 6.28
CA ARG A 207 8.70 -1.98 6.39
C ARG A 207 7.51 -1.58 7.26
N VAL A 208 6.33 -2.19 7.06
CA VAL A 208 5.15 -1.91 7.89
C VAL A 208 5.41 -2.26 9.37
N LEU A 209 5.97 -3.43 9.65
CA LEU A 209 6.28 -3.86 11.01
C LEU A 209 7.27 -2.92 11.70
N LYS A 210 8.31 -2.46 11.00
CA LYS A 210 9.26 -1.46 11.52
C LYS A 210 8.59 -0.12 11.85
N THR A 211 7.78 0.41 10.94
CA THR A 211 7.05 1.66 11.19
C THR A 211 6.04 1.53 12.33
N VAL A 212 5.42 0.35 12.54
CA VAL A 212 4.55 0.12 13.71
C VAL A 212 5.36 0.10 15.01
N ILE A 213 6.55 -0.51 15.03
CA ILE A 213 7.46 -0.46 16.20
C ILE A 213 7.87 1.00 16.49
N GLU A 214 8.29 1.75 15.48
CA GLU A 214 8.65 3.17 15.59
C GLU A 214 7.50 4.02 16.17
N ILE A 215 6.26 3.77 15.76
CA ILE A 215 5.07 4.45 16.32
C ILE A 215 4.85 4.05 17.79
N ILE A 216 5.01 2.77 18.13
CA ILE A 216 4.89 2.29 19.51
C ILE A 216 5.90 2.99 20.42
N GLU A 217 7.16 3.09 19.97
CA GLU A 217 8.26 3.74 20.70
C GLU A 217 8.04 5.26 20.82
N ASN A 218 7.62 5.93 19.74
CA ASN A 218 7.38 7.38 19.74
C ASN A 218 6.22 7.81 20.65
N TYR A 219 5.18 6.99 20.79
CA TYR A 219 4.00 7.30 21.60
C TYR A 219 3.90 6.50 22.91
N LYS A 220 4.95 5.76 23.29
CA LYS A 220 5.07 5.01 24.55
C LYS A 220 3.97 3.96 24.77
N LEU A 221 3.68 3.18 23.73
CA LEU A 221 2.57 2.22 23.67
C LEU A 221 2.99 0.78 24.01
N GLU A 222 4.20 0.56 24.53
CA GLU A 222 4.79 -0.78 24.73
C GLU A 222 4.03 -1.65 25.74
N SER A 223 3.34 -1.03 26.71
CA SER A 223 2.51 -1.70 27.71
C SER A 223 1.29 -2.37 27.09
N GLU A 224 0.61 -1.68 26.16
CA GLU A 224 -0.59 -2.15 25.48
C GLU A 224 -0.30 -2.97 24.22
N TYR A 225 0.83 -2.70 23.56
CA TYR A 225 1.26 -3.42 22.36
C TYR A 225 2.77 -3.75 22.39
N PRO A 226 3.16 -4.84 23.07
CA PRO A 226 4.56 -5.25 23.18
C PRO A 226 5.23 -5.57 21.83
N ARG A 227 6.34 -4.87 21.55
CA ARG A 227 7.09 -4.99 20.30
C ARG A 227 7.65 -6.38 19.99
N ALA A 228 7.85 -7.23 21.00
CA ALA A 228 8.45 -8.55 20.86
C ALA A 228 7.73 -9.43 19.82
N SER A 229 6.41 -9.32 19.72
CA SER A 229 5.60 -10.02 18.71
C SER A 229 5.89 -9.57 17.27
N LEU A 230 6.19 -8.28 17.08
CA LEU A 230 6.52 -7.67 15.79
C LEU A 230 7.99 -7.99 15.41
N GLU A 231 8.91 -7.91 16.37
CA GLU A 231 10.32 -8.28 16.21
C GLU A 231 10.46 -9.77 15.83
N GLN A 232 9.75 -10.67 16.53
CA GLN A 232 9.72 -12.10 16.20
C GLN A 232 9.21 -12.34 14.77
N ARG A 233 8.19 -11.59 14.33
CA ARG A 233 7.68 -11.68 12.95
C ARG A 233 8.71 -11.18 11.93
N ILE A 234 9.40 -10.08 12.20
CA ILE A 234 10.50 -9.58 11.36
C ILE A 234 11.59 -10.66 11.20
N GLU A 235 11.96 -11.36 12.28
CA GLU A 235 12.99 -12.42 12.20
C GLU A 235 12.51 -13.65 11.42
N GLN A 236 11.25 -14.07 11.59
CA GLN A 236 10.65 -15.12 10.76
C GLN A 236 10.68 -14.77 9.25
N LEU A 237 10.51 -13.50 8.89
CA LEU A 237 10.58 -13.04 7.49
C LEU A 237 12.00 -13.12 6.94
N LYS A 238 13.03 -12.78 7.73
CA LYS A 238 14.45 -12.94 7.35
C LYS A 238 14.84 -14.42 7.17
N GLY A 239 14.57 -15.26 8.18
CA GLY A 239 14.96 -16.69 8.17
C GLY A 239 14.32 -17.46 7.01
N LYS A 240 13.10 -17.06 6.62
CA LYS A 240 12.41 -17.57 5.42
C LYS A 240 13.19 -17.33 4.12
N GLY A 241 13.95 -16.25 3.99
CA GLY A 241 14.82 -15.96 2.86
C GLY A 241 16.14 -16.76 2.89
N ALA A 242 16.76 -16.90 4.07
CA ALA A 242 18.01 -17.64 4.24
C ALA A 242 17.90 -19.11 3.80
N ASN A 243 16.81 -19.79 4.17
CA ASN A 243 16.58 -21.21 3.87
C ASN A 243 16.50 -21.56 2.35
N MET A 244 16.45 -20.57 1.45
CA MET A 244 16.55 -20.78 0.00
C MET A 244 17.86 -20.28 -0.63
N LYS A 245 18.69 -19.50 0.10
CA LYS A 245 20.06 -19.19 -0.37
C LYS A 245 20.90 -20.47 -0.50
N ASP A 246 20.66 -21.42 0.40
CA ASP A 246 21.22 -22.79 0.34
C ASP A 246 20.54 -23.72 -0.67
N GLN A 247 19.50 -23.27 -1.39
CA GLN A 247 18.78 -24.02 -2.43
C GLN A 247 18.94 -23.41 -3.83
N SER A 248 20.03 -22.68 -4.05
CA SER A 248 20.48 -22.29 -5.40
C SER A 248 20.69 -23.53 -6.29
N PRO A 249 20.45 -23.46 -7.61
CA PRO A 249 20.82 -24.53 -8.55
C PRO A 249 22.29 -24.96 -8.39
N ALA A 250 23.18 -24.02 -8.06
CA ALA A 250 24.58 -24.30 -7.78
C ALA A 250 24.78 -25.20 -6.54
N SER A 251 24.11 -24.91 -5.42
CA SER A 251 24.25 -25.71 -4.19
C SER A 251 23.61 -27.10 -4.32
N ILE A 252 22.53 -27.22 -5.11
CA ILE A 252 21.92 -28.50 -5.48
C ILE A 252 22.90 -29.34 -6.32
N LEU A 253 23.53 -28.77 -7.35
CA LEU A 253 24.60 -29.43 -8.11
C LEU A 253 25.76 -29.86 -7.20
N THR A 254 26.21 -29.00 -6.29
CA THR A 254 27.30 -29.31 -5.35
C THR A 254 26.96 -30.48 -4.43
N ARG A 255 25.72 -30.55 -3.90
CA ARG A 255 25.24 -31.71 -3.10
C ARG A 255 25.23 -33.00 -3.91
N HIS A 256 24.68 -33.00 -5.13
CA HIS A 256 24.68 -34.19 -5.99
C HIS A 256 26.09 -34.63 -6.40
N ALA A 257 27.02 -33.69 -6.64
CA ALA A 257 28.42 -33.99 -6.95
C ALA A 257 29.16 -34.62 -5.75
N LEU A 258 28.94 -34.10 -4.53
CA LEU A 258 29.48 -34.66 -3.30
C LEU A 258 28.96 -36.07 -3.02
N GLN A 259 27.65 -36.31 -3.15
CA GLN A 259 27.06 -37.65 -3.02
C GLN A 259 27.60 -38.62 -4.08
N ARG A 260 27.74 -38.22 -5.35
CA ARG A 260 28.37 -39.06 -6.40
C ARG A 260 29.82 -39.39 -6.07
N ARG A 261 30.61 -38.45 -5.55
CA ARG A 261 32.00 -38.70 -5.10
C ARG A 261 32.06 -39.68 -3.92
N GLN A 262 31.19 -39.54 -2.91
CA GLN A 262 31.12 -40.46 -1.78
C GLN A 262 30.67 -41.87 -2.20
N ARG A 263 29.66 -41.99 -3.07
CA ARG A 263 29.19 -43.28 -3.62
C ARG A 263 30.28 -43.98 -4.44
N LYS A 264 31.04 -43.26 -5.27
CA LYS A 264 32.23 -43.81 -5.96
C LYS A 264 33.33 -44.27 -4.99
N ARG A 265 33.58 -43.53 -3.90
CA ARG A 265 34.54 -43.95 -2.84
C ARG A 265 34.08 -45.22 -2.10
N ARG A 266 32.78 -45.38 -1.81
CA ARG A 266 32.22 -46.61 -1.24
C ARG A 266 32.37 -47.82 -2.18
N MET A 267 32.02 -47.65 -3.46
CA MET A 267 32.19 -48.71 -4.49
C MET A 267 33.65 -49.18 -4.61
N LYS A 268 34.62 -48.24 -4.65
CA LYS A 268 36.05 -48.61 -4.69
C LYS A 268 36.52 -49.37 -3.43
N LYS A 269 36.00 -49.05 -2.24
CA LYS A 269 36.32 -49.80 -1.02
C LYS A 269 35.71 -51.20 -1.00
N GLN A 270 34.53 -51.42 -1.59
CA GLN A 270 33.94 -52.76 -1.68
C GLN A 270 34.70 -53.67 -2.66
N GLN A 271 35.15 -53.14 -3.81
CA GLN A 271 35.91 -53.94 -4.79
C GLN A 271 37.27 -54.42 -4.27
N GLN A 272 37.90 -53.72 -3.31
CA GLN A 272 39.19 -54.12 -2.74
C GLN A 272 39.08 -55.23 -1.67
N ASN A 273 37.89 -55.52 -1.15
CA ASN A 273 37.67 -56.56 -0.14
C ASN A 273 37.18 -57.91 -0.72
N GLY A 274 37.06 -58.03 -2.04
CA GLY A 274 36.34 -59.14 -2.71
C GLY A 274 37.14 -60.40 -3.04
N ILE A 275 38.39 -60.57 -2.61
CA ILE A 275 39.22 -61.73 -2.97
C ILE A 275 39.93 -62.33 -1.74
N LYS A 276 39.19 -63.09 -0.92
CA LYS A 276 39.71 -64.13 -0.02
C LYS A 276 38.68 -65.27 0.11
N LEU A 277 38.80 -66.30 -0.73
CA LEU A 277 38.11 -67.58 -0.55
C LEU A 277 38.98 -68.55 0.27
N PRO A 278 38.40 -69.27 1.24
CA PRO A 278 38.79 -70.64 1.58
C PRO A 278 38.06 -71.65 0.69
N ARG A 279 38.61 -72.87 0.58
CA ARG A 279 38.10 -73.98 -0.25
C ARG A 279 37.52 -75.12 0.61
N THR A 280 36.76 -76.01 -0.04
CA THR A 280 36.41 -77.41 0.38
C THR A 280 35.51 -77.57 1.62
N SER A 281 34.66 -78.59 1.77
CA SER A 281 34.40 -79.82 0.98
C SER A 281 32.97 -80.38 1.14
N THR A 282 32.59 -81.25 0.21
CA THR A 282 31.43 -82.18 0.11
C THR A 282 30.78 -82.76 1.37
N SER A 283 29.45 -82.96 1.33
CA SER A 283 28.77 -84.23 1.71
C SER A 283 27.38 -84.39 1.05
N VAL A 284 26.95 -85.66 0.95
CA VAL A 284 25.84 -86.27 0.19
C VAL A 284 24.42 -85.88 0.67
N GLY A 285 23.39 -85.98 -0.21
CA GLY A 285 21.95 -85.72 0.07
C GLY A 285 21.16 -86.93 0.62
N PRO A 286 19.88 -87.20 0.24
CA PRO A 286 19.03 -86.55 -0.80
C PRO A 286 17.52 -86.37 -0.44
N GLU A 287 16.70 -86.02 -1.46
CA GLU A 287 15.21 -86.07 -1.56
C GLU A 287 14.36 -85.18 -0.58
N ALA A 288 13.17 -84.66 -0.92
CA ALA A 288 12.26 -84.97 -2.05
C ALA A 288 11.31 -83.79 -2.46
N VAL A 289 10.92 -83.76 -3.75
CA VAL A 289 9.55 -83.47 -4.29
C VAL A 289 8.95 -82.05 -4.05
N LEU A 290 8.96 -81.14 -5.05
CA LEU A 290 7.89 -80.83 -6.06
C LEU A 290 6.63 -80.15 -5.46
N MET A 291 5.88 -79.23 -6.09
CA MET A 291 5.72 -78.76 -7.49
C MET A 291 5.68 -77.20 -7.51
N ASN A 292 6.39 -76.51 -8.41
CA ASN A 292 5.95 -76.02 -9.74
C ASN A 292 4.86 -74.92 -9.73
N VAL A 293 5.11 -73.70 -10.26
CA VAL A 293 5.33 -73.27 -11.68
C VAL A 293 4.00 -73.13 -12.42
N SER A 294 3.68 -72.07 -13.18
CA SER A 294 4.28 -70.74 -13.46
C SER A 294 3.29 -69.95 -14.34
N ASN A 295 3.58 -68.68 -14.67
CA ASN A 295 3.31 -68.17 -16.03
C ASN A 295 2.90 -66.67 -16.08
N ASN A 296 2.56 -66.08 -17.24
CA ASN A 296 3.58 -65.43 -18.08
C ASN A 296 3.19 -64.03 -18.58
N ASN A 297 4.20 -63.33 -19.12
CA ASN A 297 4.18 -62.41 -20.26
C ASN A 297 3.57 -60.98 -20.19
N SER A 298 4.50 -60.05 -20.41
CA SER A 298 4.43 -58.69 -20.97
C SER A 298 3.49 -58.49 -22.18
N THR A 299 3.14 -57.23 -22.49
CA THR A 299 3.75 -56.41 -23.57
C THR A 299 3.19 -54.96 -23.63
N ILE A 300 3.97 -54.06 -24.24
CA ILE A 300 3.81 -52.60 -24.46
C ILE A 300 2.78 -52.26 -25.57
N CYS A 301 2.09 -51.10 -25.50
CA CYS A 301 1.96 -50.14 -26.64
C CYS A 301 1.31 -48.79 -26.26
N GLN A 302 1.48 -47.78 -27.15
CA GLN A 302 1.07 -46.37 -27.03
C GLN A 302 -0.18 -46.04 -27.89
N TYR A 303 -0.49 -44.73 -28.06
CA TYR A 303 -1.54 -44.10 -28.90
C TYR A 303 -2.95 -44.05 -28.26
N GLU A 304 -3.79 -43.01 -28.39
CA GLU A 304 -3.67 -41.67 -29.02
C GLU A 304 -4.68 -40.66 -28.39
N GLN A 305 -4.60 -39.37 -28.71
CA GLN A 305 -5.66 -38.37 -28.41
C GLN A 305 -6.72 -38.31 -29.52
N PRO A 306 -7.97 -37.95 -29.20
CA PRO A 306 -8.88 -37.30 -30.16
C PRO A 306 -9.07 -35.80 -29.87
N LEU A 307 -9.18 -35.00 -30.94
CA LEU A 307 -9.30 -33.54 -30.91
C LEU A 307 -10.56 -33.11 -31.69
N VAL A 308 -11.66 -32.77 -30.99
CA VAL A 308 -12.83 -32.02 -31.51
C VAL A 308 -13.38 -31.22 -30.32
N LYS A 309 -13.21 -29.89 -30.20
CA LYS A 309 -13.80 -28.73 -30.91
C LYS A 309 -15.31 -28.48 -30.63
N PRO A 310 -15.74 -27.19 -30.56
CA PRO A 310 -16.78 -26.74 -29.64
C PRO A 310 -18.17 -26.60 -30.29
N SER A 311 -19.21 -26.55 -29.45
CA SER A 311 -20.58 -26.22 -29.86
C SER A 311 -20.98 -24.80 -29.45
N ASP A 312 -21.80 -24.18 -30.29
CA ASP A 312 -22.23 -22.79 -30.21
C ASP A 312 -23.25 -22.51 -29.10
N GLU A 313 -23.00 -21.48 -28.28
CA GLU A 313 -24.06 -20.84 -27.50
C GLU A 313 -23.75 -19.34 -27.24
N ALA A 314 -23.52 -18.59 -28.32
CA ALA A 314 -23.22 -17.16 -28.27
C ALA A 314 -23.97 -16.34 -29.35
N ARG A 315 -25.31 -16.46 -29.40
CA ARG A 315 -26.16 -15.56 -30.20
C ARG A 315 -27.51 -15.27 -29.55
N ARG A 316 -27.53 -14.31 -28.62
CA ARG A 316 -28.66 -13.42 -28.28
C ARG A 316 -28.25 -12.45 -27.18
N ARG A 317 -27.94 -11.19 -27.54
CA ARG A 317 -28.07 -9.93 -26.75
C ARG A 317 -27.41 -8.74 -27.46
N GLU A 318 -27.87 -8.46 -28.68
CA GLU A 318 -27.84 -7.11 -29.26
C GLU A 318 -29.21 -6.91 -29.91
N GLU A 319 -30.15 -6.37 -29.14
CA GLU A 319 -31.44 -5.76 -29.54
C GLU A 319 -32.28 -5.50 -28.28
N HIS A 320 -31.97 -4.38 -27.60
CA HIS A 320 -32.90 -3.44 -26.94
C HIS A 320 -32.21 -2.66 -25.79
N GLN A 321 -32.35 -1.32 -25.88
CA GLN A 321 -31.95 -0.27 -24.92
C GLN A 321 -30.45 -0.01 -24.78
#